data_AF-A0A7S3SE05-F1
#
_entry.id   AF-A0A7S3SE05-F1
#
_cell.length_a   1.000
_cell.length_b   1.000
_cell.length_c   1.000
_cell.angle_alpha   90.00
_cell.angle_beta   90.00
_cell.angle_gamma   90.00
#
_symmetry.space_group_name_H-M   'P 1'
#
loop_
_entity.id
_entity.type
_entity.pdbx_description
1 polymer ?
#
loop_
_entity_poly.entity_id
_entity_poly.type
_entity_poly.pdbx_seq_one_letter_code
_entity_poly.pdbx_strand_id
1 'polypeptide(L)'
;GGGGGGGDGDGGGGEDCGNSADSGAAAGECGVGGGVSDSRCAAQARGMHSGLVHPWGALLHEGVLYVSDVGGASEEQPGRVVAIDASESLARIGSFGTGHLRLPAGLALLPARDDGSAELIVADHGAHCLRAFALPPSGGQGRAALPSDEPSRVIGGCGRAPGLFHAPVGVAVGRDRTIFVSEFSGRRVQALTAAGEPVAVFEPPGRSRLMGLAAGEAADGSVAVWVCDYDADMLHELALETTGRQADFDEGKEGACVV
;
A
#
# COMPACT_ATOMS: atom_id res chain seq x y z
N GLY A 1 39.15 45.78 -20.98
CA GLY A 1 38.11 44.75 -21.10
C GLY A 1 38.70 43.42 -20.67
N GLY A 2 37.96 42.46 -20.10
CA GLY A 2 36.60 42.42 -19.52
C GLY A 2 36.74 41.87 -18.08
N GLY A 3 35.81 42.05 -17.14
CA GLY A 3 34.38 41.67 -17.18
C GLY A 3 34.29 40.15 -16.99
N GLY A 4 33.77 39.53 -15.92
CA GLY A 4 32.99 39.98 -14.77
C GLY A 4 31.83 38.99 -14.56
N GLY A 5 31.77 38.31 -13.41
CA GLY A 5 30.55 37.83 -12.74
C GLY A 5 29.86 36.54 -13.19
N GLY A 6 29.90 35.52 -12.30
CA GLY A 6 28.74 34.92 -11.63
C GLY A 6 27.71 34.09 -12.41
N GLY A 7 27.35 32.92 -11.85
CA GLY A 7 26.10 32.24 -12.14
C GLY A 7 26.16 30.72 -11.97
N ASP A 8 26.08 30.25 -10.73
CA ASP A 8 25.66 28.89 -10.41
C ASP A 8 24.21 28.71 -10.85
N GLY A 9 23.96 27.71 -11.69
CA GLY A 9 22.62 27.31 -12.13
C GLY A 9 22.34 25.90 -11.63
N ASP A 10 21.75 25.79 -10.44
CA ASP A 10 21.09 24.58 -9.97
C ASP A 10 19.91 24.28 -10.89
N GLY A 11 20.12 23.31 -11.80
CA GLY A 11 19.07 22.77 -12.64
C GLY A 11 18.24 21.78 -11.84
N GLY A 12 17.17 22.25 -11.20
CA GLY A 12 16.10 21.40 -10.69
C GLY A 12 15.43 20.66 -11.86
N GLY A 13 15.94 19.49 -12.19
CA GLY A 13 15.37 18.58 -13.16
C GLY A 13 14.12 17.94 -12.59
N GLY A 14 12.95 18.34 -13.08
CA GLY A 14 11.73 17.55 -12.92
C GLY A 14 11.92 16.23 -13.66
N GLU A 15 12.14 15.14 -12.92
CA GLU A 15 12.23 13.81 -13.50
C GLU A 15 10.81 13.29 -13.79
N ASP A 16 10.54 12.98 -15.06
CA ASP A 16 9.28 12.37 -15.51
C ASP A 16 9.11 10.96 -14.90
N CYS A 17 8.11 10.78 -14.04
CA CYS A 17 7.69 9.46 -13.51
C CYS A 17 6.94 8.63 -14.58
N GLY A 18 7.60 8.32 -15.70
CA GLY A 18 7.02 7.48 -16.75
C GLY A 18 6.81 6.03 -16.29
N ASN A 19 5.56 5.56 -16.31
CA ASN A 19 5.20 4.21 -15.86
C ASN A 19 5.50 3.16 -16.95
N SER A 20 6.37 2.18 -16.69
CA SER A 20 6.51 0.98 -17.52
C SER A 20 5.57 -0.11 -17.02
N ALA A 21 4.45 -0.34 -17.72
CA ALA A 21 3.56 -1.46 -17.44
C ALA A 21 4.17 -2.75 -18.01
N ASP A 22 4.56 -3.68 -17.12
CA ASP A 22 4.95 -5.04 -17.50
C ASP A 22 3.74 -5.97 -17.29
N SER A 23 3.16 -6.44 -18.39
CA SER A 23 2.00 -7.34 -18.40
C SER A 23 2.47 -8.75 -18.76
N GLY A 24 2.77 -9.57 -17.75
CA GLY A 24 3.24 -10.92 -17.99
C GLY A 24 3.07 -11.86 -16.80
N ALA A 25 1.90 -12.50 -16.70
CA ALA A 25 1.79 -13.79 -16.02
C ALA A 25 0.71 -14.64 -16.72
N ALA A 26 1.15 -15.69 -17.41
CA ALA A 26 0.29 -16.66 -18.07
C ALA A 26 -0.43 -17.53 -17.03
N ALA A 27 -1.75 -17.62 -17.15
CA ALA A 27 -2.56 -18.53 -16.35
C ALA A 27 -2.30 -19.98 -16.79
N GLY A 28 -1.74 -20.80 -15.89
CA GLY A 28 -1.68 -22.25 -16.06
C GLY A 28 -3.01 -22.88 -15.67
N GLU A 29 -3.65 -23.58 -16.60
CA GLU A 29 -4.87 -24.34 -16.36
C GLU A 29 -4.57 -25.55 -15.45
N CYS A 30 -5.28 -25.65 -14.31
CA CYS A 30 -5.21 -26.83 -13.45
C CYS A 30 -6.31 -27.81 -13.84
N GLY A 31 -5.94 -28.91 -14.49
CA GLY A 31 -6.85 -29.98 -14.91
C GLY A 31 -7.44 -30.77 -13.74
N VAL A 32 -8.72 -31.11 -13.84
CA VAL A 32 -9.46 -31.92 -12.86
C VAL A 32 -9.25 -33.40 -13.15
N GLY A 33 -8.72 -34.16 -12.18
CA GLY A 33 -8.54 -35.60 -12.29
C GLY A 33 -8.74 -36.35 -10.96
N GLY A 34 -9.92 -36.96 -10.79
CA GLY A 34 -10.17 -38.28 -10.19
C GLY A 34 -9.65 -38.65 -8.78
N GLY A 35 -10.52 -38.48 -7.77
CA GLY A 35 -10.95 -39.52 -6.81
C GLY A 35 -9.93 -40.25 -5.91
N VAL A 36 -9.87 -39.85 -4.63
CA VAL A 36 -9.89 -40.75 -3.46
C VAL A 36 -10.65 -40.02 -2.34
N SER A 37 -11.65 -40.66 -1.76
CA SER A 37 -12.45 -40.14 -0.65
C SER A 37 -11.61 -40.17 0.64
N ASP A 38 -11.07 -39.02 1.00
CA ASP A 38 -10.45 -38.81 2.30
C ASP A 38 -11.15 -37.64 2.97
N SER A 39 -11.80 -37.88 4.11
CA SER A 39 -12.51 -36.89 4.93
C SER A 39 -11.55 -35.97 5.69
N ARG A 40 -10.55 -35.44 4.97
CA ARG A 40 -9.57 -34.48 5.45
C ARG A 40 -9.93 -33.13 4.86
N CYS A 41 -10.43 -32.23 5.71
CA CYS A 41 -10.62 -30.79 5.47
C CYS A 41 -10.82 -30.45 3.99
N ALA A 42 -12.02 -30.71 3.44
CA ALA A 42 -12.33 -30.33 2.08
C ALA A 42 -12.31 -28.80 1.99
N ALA A 43 -11.17 -28.24 1.58
CA ALA A 43 -11.04 -26.83 1.25
C ALA A 43 -11.99 -26.56 0.08
N GLN A 44 -13.15 -25.98 0.39
CA GLN A 44 -14.09 -25.53 -0.63
C GLN A 44 -13.67 -24.14 -1.08
N ALA A 45 -13.11 -24.03 -2.28
CA ALA A 45 -12.89 -22.74 -2.92
C ALA A 45 -14.24 -22.19 -3.41
N ARG A 46 -14.69 -21.07 -2.83
CA ARG A 46 -15.81 -20.28 -3.37
C ARG A 46 -15.23 -19.14 -4.19
N GLY A 47 -15.42 -19.20 -5.51
CA GLY A 47 -15.07 -18.10 -6.41
C GLY A 47 -16.21 -17.08 -6.50
N MET A 48 -15.88 -15.80 -6.51
CA MET A 48 -16.82 -14.73 -6.84
C MET A 48 -16.54 -14.27 -8.27
N HIS A 49 -17.49 -14.45 -9.19
CA HIS A 49 -17.28 -14.26 -10.62
C HIS A 49 -17.80 -12.92 -11.19
N SER A 50 -18.41 -12.05 -10.38
CA SER A 50 -19.10 -10.86 -10.88
C SER A 50 -18.39 -9.56 -10.52
N GLY A 51 -17.56 -9.10 -11.46
CA GLY A 51 -17.25 -7.68 -11.62
C GLY A 51 -15.88 -7.20 -11.13
N LEU A 52 -15.01 -8.09 -10.62
CA LEU A 52 -13.59 -7.75 -10.49
C LEU A 52 -12.92 -7.89 -11.86
N VAL A 53 -11.99 -7.00 -12.20
CA VAL A 53 -11.28 -7.03 -13.48
C VAL A 53 -9.85 -7.55 -13.27
N HIS A 54 -9.08 -6.90 -12.41
CA HIS A 54 -7.71 -7.27 -12.04
C HIS A 54 -7.49 -6.99 -10.54
N PRO A 55 -8.00 -7.87 -9.65
CA PRO A 55 -7.81 -7.70 -8.21
C PRO A 55 -6.33 -7.86 -7.84
N TRP A 56 -5.79 -6.98 -7.00
CA TRP A 56 -4.38 -6.97 -6.59
C TRP A 56 -4.19 -7.21 -5.10
N GLY A 57 -4.74 -6.32 -4.28
CA GLY A 57 -4.62 -6.34 -2.83
C GLY A 57 -5.95 -6.66 -2.16
N ALA A 58 -5.88 -7.21 -0.94
CA ALA A 58 -7.05 -7.52 -0.14
C ALA A 58 -6.82 -7.15 1.33
N LEU A 59 -7.84 -6.58 1.96
CA LEU A 59 -7.84 -6.20 3.37
C LEU A 59 -9.18 -6.62 4.00
N LEU A 60 -9.12 -7.42 5.05
CA LEU A 60 -10.30 -7.81 5.83
C LEU A 60 -10.44 -6.89 7.03
N HIS A 61 -11.60 -6.27 7.19
CA HIS A 61 -11.93 -5.49 8.38
C HIS A 61 -13.42 -5.68 8.71
N GLU A 62 -13.70 -6.14 9.93
CA GLU A 62 -15.07 -6.29 10.47
C GLU A 62 -16.04 -7.06 9.56
N GLY A 63 -15.56 -8.16 8.95
CA GLY A 63 -16.36 -9.00 8.07
C GLY A 63 -16.51 -8.47 6.64
N VAL A 64 -15.90 -7.33 6.33
CA VAL A 64 -15.84 -6.75 4.98
C VAL A 64 -14.45 -6.98 4.39
N LEU A 65 -14.41 -7.63 3.24
CA LEU A 65 -13.22 -7.76 2.41
C LEU A 65 -13.17 -6.61 1.41
N TYR A 66 -12.19 -5.73 1.56
CA TYR A 66 -11.88 -4.70 0.60
C TYR A 66 -10.83 -5.23 -0.37
N VAL A 67 -11.13 -5.19 -1.65
CA VAL A 67 -10.24 -5.65 -2.72
C VAL A 67 -9.91 -4.49 -3.62
N SER A 68 -8.63 -4.16 -3.76
CA SER A 68 -8.20 -3.21 -4.79
C SER A 68 -8.31 -3.90 -6.14
N ASP A 69 -9.13 -3.33 -7.00
CA ASP A 69 -9.33 -3.78 -8.37
C ASP A 69 -8.64 -2.76 -9.27
N VAL A 70 -7.55 -3.17 -9.91
CA VAL A 70 -6.73 -2.33 -10.78
C VAL A 70 -7.55 -1.77 -11.94
N GLY A 71 -8.61 -2.48 -12.33
CA GLY A 71 -9.39 -2.15 -13.51
C GLY A 71 -8.75 -2.65 -14.79
N GLY A 72 -9.31 -2.26 -15.92
CA GLY A 72 -8.83 -2.58 -17.26
C GLY A 72 -8.24 -1.37 -17.96
N ALA A 73 -7.79 -1.57 -19.21
CA ALA A 73 -7.27 -0.47 -20.03
C ALA A 73 -8.36 0.50 -20.55
N SER A 74 -9.64 0.13 -20.44
CA SER A 74 -10.79 0.93 -20.86
C SER A 74 -11.28 1.82 -19.71
N GLU A 75 -11.76 3.02 -20.04
CA GLU A 75 -12.45 3.91 -19.08
C GLU A 75 -13.70 3.26 -18.45
N GLU A 76 -14.30 2.26 -19.11
CA GLU A 76 -15.43 1.49 -18.58
C GLU A 76 -15.03 0.55 -17.43
N GLN A 77 -13.73 0.33 -17.23
CA GLN A 77 -13.18 -0.54 -16.19
C GLN A 77 -12.18 0.23 -15.32
N PRO A 78 -12.62 1.27 -14.60
CA PRO A 78 -11.72 2.09 -13.81
C PRO A 78 -11.18 1.32 -12.60
N GLY A 79 -9.98 1.72 -12.19
CA GLY A 79 -9.39 1.31 -10.91
C GLY A 79 -10.26 1.79 -9.76
N ARG A 80 -10.50 0.90 -8.79
CA ARG A 80 -11.36 1.16 -7.62
C ARG A 80 -11.06 0.17 -6.50
N VAL A 81 -11.67 0.38 -5.34
CA VAL A 81 -11.75 -0.66 -4.31
C VAL A 81 -13.16 -1.22 -4.28
N VAL A 82 -13.29 -2.54 -4.26
CA VAL A 82 -14.56 -3.26 -4.16
C VAL A 82 -14.69 -3.82 -2.75
N ALA A 83 -15.81 -3.53 -2.09
CA ALA A 83 -16.14 -4.07 -0.78
C ALA A 83 -17.05 -5.28 -0.94
N ILE A 84 -16.68 -6.38 -0.29
CA ILE A 84 -17.32 -7.69 -0.40
C ILE A 84 -17.66 -8.16 1.01
N ASP A 85 -18.86 -8.69 1.20
CA ASP A 85 -19.24 -9.32 2.46
C ASP A 85 -18.53 -10.68 2.58
N ALA A 86 -17.55 -10.75 3.48
CA ALA A 86 -16.79 -11.97 3.75
C ALA A 86 -17.43 -12.85 4.83
N SER A 87 -18.48 -12.37 5.51
CA SER A 87 -19.08 -13.07 6.65
C SER A 87 -20.05 -14.17 6.23
N GLU A 88 -20.77 -14.00 5.11
CA GLU A 88 -21.83 -14.95 4.72
C GLU A 88 -21.72 -15.41 3.27
N SER A 89 -21.51 -14.49 2.33
CA SER A 89 -21.94 -14.72 0.93
C SER A 89 -20.91 -14.42 -0.17
N LEU A 90 -19.81 -13.73 0.15
CA LEU A 90 -18.95 -13.08 -0.86
C LEU A 90 -19.75 -12.20 -1.82
N ALA A 91 -20.86 -11.60 -1.35
CA ALA A 91 -21.63 -10.67 -2.16
C ALA A 91 -20.95 -9.30 -2.19
N ARG A 92 -20.98 -8.64 -3.36
CA ARG A 92 -20.54 -7.25 -3.47
C ARG A 92 -21.47 -6.35 -2.66
N ILE A 93 -20.90 -5.61 -1.72
CA ILE A 93 -21.58 -4.57 -0.95
C ILE A 93 -21.58 -3.27 -1.76
N GLY A 94 -20.44 -2.93 -2.36
CA GLY A 94 -20.27 -1.68 -3.10
C GLY A 94 -18.86 -1.52 -3.65
N SER A 95 -18.54 -0.31 -4.11
CA SER A 95 -17.19 0.10 -4.50
C SER A 95 -17.01 1.60 -4.30
N PHE A 96 -15.76 2.04 -4.18
CA PHE A 96 -15.40 3.44 -3.99
C PHE A 96 -14.04 3.77 -4.63
N GLY A 97 -13.71 5.06 -4.72
CA GLY A 97 -12.47 5.56 -5.30
C GLY A 97 -12.47 5.60 -6.82
N THR A 98 -13.64 5.50 -7.45
CA THR A 98 -13.75 5.49 -8.91
C THR A 98 -13.38 6.87 -9.47
N GLY A 99 -12.48 6.92 -10.45
CA GLY A 99 -11.94 8.18 -10.99
C GLY A 99 -10.83 8.81 -10.13
N HIS A 100 -10.62 8.29 -8.91
CA HIS A 100 -9.57 8.75 -8.00
C HIS A 100 -8.36 7.82 -7.96
N LEU A 101 -8.56 6.54 -8.26
CA LEU A 101 -7.53 5.51 -8.21
C LEU A 101 -7.01 5.17 -9.61
N ARG A 102 -5.68 5.20 -9.78
CA ARG A 102 -4.97 4.76 -10.99
C ARG A 102 -4.07 3.58 -10.65
N LEU A 103 -4.51 2.37 -11.00
CA LEU A 103 -3.85 1.11 -10.66
C LEU A 103 -3.70 0.91 -9.13
N PRO A 104 -4.79 0.92 -8.35
CA PRO A 104 -4.71 0.68 -6.90
C PRO A 104 -4.08 -0.68 -6.59
N ALA A 105 -3.09 -0.69 -5.69
CA ALA A 105 -2.30 -1.87 -5.33
C ALA A 105 -2.58 -2.27 -3.86
N GLY A 106 -1.60 -2.21 -2.96
CA GLY A 106 -1.75 -2.58 -1.56
C GLY A 106 -2.79 -1.74 -0.81
N LEU A 107 -3.37 -2.35 0.23
CA LEU A 107 -4.38 -1.76 1.11
C LEU A 107 -3.94 -1.92 2.57
N ALA A 108 -4.15 -0.89 3.39
CA ALA A 108 -3.95 -0.97 4.83
C ALA A 108 -5.02 -0.17 5.60
N LEU A 109 -5.24 -0.55 6.85
CA LEU A 109 -6.15 0.16 7.74
C LEU A 109 -5.35 1.02 8.72
N LEU A 110 -5.63 2.32 8.73
CA LEU A 110 -5.11 3.26 9.72
C LEU A 110 -6.22 3.58 10.73
N PRO A 111 -6.24 2.95 11.92
CA PRO A 111 -7.26 3.24 12.92
C PRO A 111 -7.12 4.68 13.44
N ALA A 112 -8.25 5.34 13.72
CA ALA A 112 -8.28 6.53 14.54
C ALA A 112 -8.01 6.17 16.01
N ARG A 113 -7.65 7.18 16.83
CA ARG A 113 -7.33 6.94 18.24
C ARG A 113 -8.56 6.84 19.15
N ASP A 114 -9.67 7.48 18.78
CA ASP A 114 -10.65 7.88 19.80
C ASP A 114 -12.09 7.39 19.53
N ASP A 115 -12.56 7.39 18.29
CA ASP A 115 -13.98 7.24 17.95
C ASP A 115 -14.33 5.91 17.23
N GLY A 116 -13.35 5.02 17.09
CA GLY A 116 -13.50 3.77 16.36
C GLY A 116 -13.59 3.93 14.84
N SER A 117 -13.40 5.14 14.30
CA SER A 117 -13.22 5.35 12.87
C SER A 117 -11.85 4.84 12.42
N ALA A 118 -11.67 4.73 11.11
CA ALA A 118 -10.40 4.41 10.51
C ALA A 118 -10.25 5.14 9.18
N GLU A 119 -9.07 5.07 8.60
CA GLU A 119 -8.84 5.40 7.21
C GLU A 119 -8.34 4.15 6.48
N LEU A 120 -8.95 3.86 5.34
CA LEU A 120 -8.47 2.85 4.42
C LEU A 120 -7.44 3.52 3.50
N ILE A 121 -6.19 3.10 3.63
CA ILE A 121 -5.06 3.62 2.86
C ILE A 121 -4.85 2.71 1.66
N VAL A 122 -4.86 3.29 0.47
CA VAL A 122 -4.60 2.61 -0.80
C VAL A 122 -3.29 3.11 -1.38
N ALA A 123 -2.38 2.21 -1.71
CA ALA A 123 -1.23 2.53 -2.56
C ALA A 123 -1.73 2.75 -3.99
N ASP A 124 -1.77 4.00 -4.44
CA ASP A 124 -2.23 4.38 -5.77
C ASP A 124 -1.04 4.39 -6.73
N HIS A 125 -0.66 3.18 -7.15
CA HIS A 125 0.59 2.88 -7.84
C HIS A 125 0.83 3.79 -9.06
N GLY A 126 -0.18 3.91 -9.92
CA GLY A 126 -0.14 4.72 -11.14
C GLY A 126 -0.36 6.22 -10.92
N ALA A 127 -0.74 6.65 -9.73
CA ALA A 127 -0.73 8.07 -9.36
C ALA A 127 0.49 8.49 -8.54
N HIS A 128 1.32 7.51 -8.12
CA HIS A 128 2.51 7.72 -7.29
C HIS A 128 2.21 8.42 -5.96
N CYS A 129 1.09 8.06 -5.33
CA CYS A 129 0.68 8.59 -4.04
C CYS A 129 -0.06 7.53 -3.22
N LEU A 130 -0.35 7.85 -1.96
CA LEU A 130 -1.34 7.10 -1.19
C LEU A 130 -2.65 7.86 -1.16
N ARG A 131 -3.77 7.15 -1.25
CA ARG A 131 -5.11 7.68 -1.08
C ARG A 131 -5.68 7.18 0.24
N ALA A 132 -6.07 8.10 1.12
CA ALA A 132 -6.78 7.77 2.35
C ALA A 132 -8.29 7.97 2.13
N PHE A 133 -9.09 7.00 2.53
CA PHE A 133 -10.55 7.08 2.50
C PHE A 133 -11.10 6.95 3.91
N ALA A 134 -11.92 7.90 4.33
CA ALA A 134 -12.53 7.87 5.65
C ALA A 134 -13.47 6.67 5.77
N LEU A 135 -13.22 5.82 6.78
CA LEU A 135 -14.04 4.68 7.13
C LEU A 135 -14.71 4.99 8.48
N PRO A 136 -16.04 5.24 8.50
CA PRO A 136 -16.73 5.48 9.76
C PRO A 136 -16.75 4.22 10.62
N PRO A 137 -16.89 4.35 11.96
CA PRO A 137 -17.05 3.20 12.83
C PRO A 137 -18.25 2.36 12.38
N SER A 138 -18.13 1.05 12.44
CA SER A 138 -19.28 0.17 12.22
C SER A 138 -20.33 0.48 13.29
N GLY A 139 -21.53 0.84 12.85
CA GLY A 139 -22.63 1.29 13.72
C GLY A 139 -23.25 0.19 14.60
N GLY A 140 -22.48 -0.83 15.02
CA GLY A 140 -22.89 -1.90 15.93
C GLY A 140 -23.97 -2.87 15.39
N GLN A 141 -24.53 -2.63 14.21
CA GLN A 141 -25.62 -3.43 13.63
C GLN A 141 -25.19 -4.35 12.47
N GLY A 142 -23.89 -4.70 12.39
CA GLY A 142 -23.40 -5.65 11.38
C GLY A 142 -23.56 -5.16 9.93
N ARG A 143 -23.78 -3.86 9.70
CA ARG A 143 -23.72 -3.27 8.38
C ARG A 143 -22.30 -2.84 8.07
N ALA A 144 -21.74 -3.43 7.02
CA ALA A 144 -20.49 -3.02 6.41
C ALA A 144 -20.44 -1.51 6.21
N ALA A 145 -19.48 -0.84 6.82
CA ALA A 145 -19.18 0.55 6.51
C ALA A 145 -18.50 0.61 5.14
N LEU A 146 -19.10 1.35 4.20
CA LEU A 146 -18.41 1.72 2.97
C LEU A 146 -17.71 3.07 3.19
N PRO A 147 -16.43 3.21 2.81
CA PRO A 147 -15.78 4.50 2.76
C PRO A 147 -16.49 5.50 1.83
N SER A 148 -16.16 6.78 1.96
CA SER A 148 -16.52 7.79 0.95
C SER A 148 -15.89 7.47 -0.41
N ASP A 149 -16.55 7.88 -1.50
CA ASP A 149 -16.00 7.69 -2.85
C ASP A 149 -14.80 8.61 -3.14
N GLU A 150 -14.83 9.82 -2.58
CA GLU A 150 -13.72 10.77 -2.59
C GLU A 150 -12.73 10.43 -1.46
N PRO A 151 -11.41 10.55 -1.71
CA PRO A 151 -10.40 10.40 -0.67
C PRO A 151 -10.48 11.55 0.34
N SER A 152 -10.33 11.23 1.64
CA SER A 152 -10.23 12.22 2.72
C SER A 152 -8.95 13.04 2.63
N ARG A 153 -7.85 12.41 2.18
CA ARG A 153 -6.58 13.08 1.84
C ARG A 153 -5.74 12.27 0.86
N VAL A 154 -4.80 12.96 0.24
CA VAL A 154 -3.72 12.39 -0.58
C VAL A 154 -2.42 12.57 0.16
N ILE A 155 -1.60 11.53 0.22
CA ILE A 155 -0.27 11.56 0.86
C ILE A 155 0.78 11.41 -0.23
N GLY A 156 1.71 12.37 -0.27
CA GLY A 156 2.80 12.43 -1.23
C GLY A 156 2.37 12.71 -2.67
N GLY A 157 3.21 12.25 -3.60
CA GLY A 157 3.07 12.44 -5.04
C GLY A 157 4.32 11.95 -5.76
N CYS A 158 4.36 12.05 -7.09
CA CYS A 158 5.53 11.66 -7.88
C CYS A 158 6.79 12.38 -7.40
N GLY A 159 7.84 11.62 -7.09
CA GLY A 159 9.17 12.14 -6.79
C GLY A 159 10.02 11.20 -5.94
N ARG A 160 11.28 11.59 -5.73
CA ARG A 160 12.28 10.82 -4.95
C ARG A 160 12.57 11.40 -3.56
N ALA A 161 12.11 12.60 -3.24
CA ALA A 161 12.30 13.13 -1.88
C ALA A 161 11.54 12.26 -0.85
N PRO A 162 11.96 12.23 0.43
CA PRO A 162 11.16 11.61 1.49
C PRO A 162 9.74 12.17 1.51
N GLY A 163 8.73 11.30 1.60
CA GLY A 163 7.32 11.65 1.51
C GLY A 163 6.76 11.78 0.08
N LEU A 164 7.61 11.70 -0.95
CA LEU A 164 7.21 11.50 -2.34
C LEU A 164 7.46 10.04 -2.74
N PHE A 165 6.77 9.56 -3.77
CA PHE A 165 6.81 8.16 -4.18
C PHE A 165 7.08 7.99 -5.66
N HIS A 166 7.60 6.82 -6.01
CA HIS A 166 7.67 6.32 -7.35
C HIS A 166 7.11 4.88 -7.38
N ALA A 167 5.86 4.79 -7.82
CA ALA A 167 5.11 3.55 -7.96
C ALA A 167 5.00 2.76 -6.62
N PRO A 168 4.29 3.30 -5.60
CA PRO A 168 4.07 2.58 -4.35
C PRO A 168 3.23 1.32 -4.59
N VAL A 169 3.60 0.21 -3.96
CA VAL A 169 2.94 -1.10 -4.16
C VAL A 169 2.41 -1.71 -2.87
N GLY A 170 3.25 -1.93 -1.87
CA GLY A 170 2.85 -2.45 -0.57
C GLY A 170 2.65 -1.32 0.42
N VAL A 171 1.61 -1.43 1.25
CA VAL A 171 1.38 -0.53 2.39
C VAL A 171 0.98 -1.36 3.61
N ALA A 172 1.52 -1.01 4.78
CA ALA A 172 1.07 -1.53 6.07
C ALA A 172 1.11 -0.43 7.12
N VAL A 173 0.41 -0.65 8.22
CA VAL A 173 0.34 0.28 9.34
C VAL A 173 0.82 -0.43 10.60
N GLY A 174 1.84 0.13 11.24
CA GLY A 174 2.33 -0.33 12.54
C GLY A 174 1.36 0.00 13.66
N ARG A 175 1.51 -0.67 14.81
CA ARG A 175 0.67 -0.47 16.00
C ARG A 175 0.74 0.97 16.54
N ASP A 176 1.86 1.63 16.34
CA ASP A 176 2.12 3.04 16.66
C ASP A 176 1.46 4.03 15.67
N ARG A 177 0.79 3.52 14.63
CA ARG A 177 0.18 4.24 13.51
C ARG A 177 1.19 4.78 12.49
N THR A 178 2.42 4.29 12.49
CA THR A 178 3.40 4.55 11.43
C THR A 178 2.95 3.82 10.16
N ILE A 179 2.93 4.53 9.03
CA ILE A 179 2.57 4.01 7.72
C ILE A 179 3.87 3.60 7.03
N PHE A 180 3.96 2.33 6.64
CA PHE A 180 5.09 1.80 5.88
C PHE A 180 4.66 1.59 4.43
N VAL A 181 5.51 2.01 3.51
CA VAL A 181 5.25 1.94 2.06
C VAL A 181 6.46 1.34 1.38
N SER A 182 6.25 0.33 0.55
CA SER A 182 7.28 -0.18 -0.36
C SER A 182 7.02 0.36 -1.75
N GLU A 183 8.11 0.71 -2.44
CA GLU A 183 8.05 1.31 -3.77
C GLU A 183 8.67 0.38 -4.81
N PHE A 184 7.89 0.07 -5.84
CA PHE A 184 8.34 -0.76 -6.96
C PHE A 184 9.46 -0.07 -7.73
N SER A 185 9.21 1.16 -8.19
CA SER A 185 10.19 1.92 -8.99
C SER A 185 11.09 2.79 -8.12
N GLY A 186 10.61 3.20 -6.94
CA GLY A 186 11.39 3.90 -5.93
C GLY A 186 12.47 3.03 -5.29
N ARG A 187 12.29 1.70 -5.29
CA ARG A 187 13.26 0.69 -4.82
C ARG A 187 13.71 0.95 -3.38
N ARG A 188 12.72 1.27 -2.54
CA ARG A 188 12.91 1.64 -1.14
C ARG A 188 11.65 1.36 -0.33
N VAL A 189 11.80 1.36 0.98
CA VAL A 189 10.70 1.47 1.93
C VAL A 189 10.74 2.84 2.58
N GLN A 190 9.58 3.46 2.74
CA GLN A 190 9.43 4.68 3.53
C GLN A 190 8.52 4.41 4.72
N ALA A 191 8.93 4.93 5.87
CA ALA A 191 8.10 5.04 7.06
C ALA A 191 7.60 6.48 7.18
N LEU A 192 6.31 6.65 7.42
CA LEU A 192 5.63 7.93 7.56
C LEU A 192 4.84 7.95 8.85
N THR A 193 4.67 9.13 9.44
CA THR A 193 3.70 9.33 10.51
C THR A 193 2.27 9.08 9.99
N ALA A 194 1.31 8.93 10.91
CA ALA A 194 -0.11 8.86 10.54
C ALA A 194 -0.59 10.08 9.72
N ALA A 195 0.06 11.24 9.86
CA ALA A 195 -0.25 12.45 9.11
C ALA A 195 0.33 12.44 7.68
N GLY A 196 1.25 11.52 7.37
CA GLY A 196 1.93 11.41 6.08
C GLY A 196 3.34 12.02 6.06
N GLU A 197 3.83 12.57 7.18
CA GLU A 197 5.18 13.12 7.26
C GLU A 197 6.25 12.02 7.26
N PRO A 198 7.34 12.15 6.50
CA PRO A 198 8.41 11.15 6.45
C PRO A 198 9.13 11.01 7.79
N VAL A 199 9.37 9.76 8.19
CA VAL A 199 10.09 9.39 9.43
C VAL A 199 11.43 8.75 9.09
N ALA A 200 11.44 7.80 8.17
CA ALA A 200 12.64 7.08 7.75
C ALA A 200 12.52 6.57 6.31
N VAL A 201 13.67 6.35 5.68
CA VAL A 201 13.79 5.72 4.37
C VAL A 201 14.78 4.59 4.48
N PHE A 202 14.43 3.44 3.93
CA PHE A 202 15.29 2.27 3.82
C PHE A 202 15.47 1.90 2.35
N GLU A 203 16.71 1.91 1.87
CA GLU A 203 17.05 1.38 0.54
C GLU A 203 17.79 0.04 0.71
N PRO A 204 17.28 -1.07 0.14
CA PRO A 204 17.96 -2.35 0.20
C PRO A 204 19.26 -2.30 -0.62
N PRO A 205 20.28 -3.09 -0.25
CA PRO A 205 21.49 -3.22 -1.05
C PRO A 205 21.16 -3.57 -2.51
N GLY A 206 21.74 -2.84 -3.47
CA GLY A 206 21.46 -3.06 -4.90
C GLY A 206 20.19 -2.40 -5.44
N ARG A 207 19.38 -1.73 -4.59
CA ARG A 207 18.14 -1.04 -4.97
C ARG A 207 17.18 -1.96 -5.74
N SER A 208 16.88 -3.10 -5.14
CA SER A 208 15.93 -4.09 -5.65
C SER A 208 14.48 -3.58 -5.65
N ARG A 209 13.64 -4.18 -6.49
CA ARG A 209 12.18 -3.99 -6.45
C ARG A 209 11.59 -4.64 -5.21
N LEU A 210 10.90 -3.84 -4.39
CA LEU A 210 10.25 -4.29 -3.16
C LEU A 210 8.74 -4.38 -3.37
N MET A 211 8.13 -5.51 -3.02
CA MET A 211 6.72 -5.83 -3.32
C MET A 211 5.82 -5.76 -2.09
N GLY A 212 5.45 -6.92 -1.53
CA GLY A 212 4.61 -6.98 -0.34
C GLY A 212 5.40 -6.54 0.90
N LEU A 213 4.69 -5.93 1.85
CA LEU A 213 5.24 -5.70 3.18
C LEU A 213 4.18 -5.99 4.25
N ALA A 214 4.63 -6.37 5.43
CA ALA A 214 3.80 -6.56 6.61
C ALA A 214 4.46 -5.86 7.80
N ALA A 215 3.67 -5.23 8.66
CA ALA A 215 4.13 -4.65 9.92
C ALA A 215 3.54 -5.45 11.09
N GLY A 216 4.32 -5.58 12.16
CA GLY A 216 3.93 -6.28 13.38
C GLY A 216 4.71 -5.78 14.58
N GLU A 217 4.62 -6.53 15.68
CA GLU A 217 5.31 -6.23 16.93
C GLU A 217 6.56 -7.12 17.03
N ALA A 218 7.71 -6.49 17.23
CA ALA A 218 8.96 -7.16 17.55
C ALA A 218 8.94 -7.70 18.99
N ALA A 219 9.84 -8.62 19.31
CA ALA A 219 9.94 -9.21 20.65
C ALA A 219 10.25 -8.18 21.76
N ASP A 220 10.84 -7.04 21.40
CA ASP A 220 11.16 -5.93 22.30
C ASP A 220 10.02 -4.88 22.42
N GLY A 221 8.90 -5.10 21.73
CA GLY A 221 7.76 -4.20 21.69
C GLY A 221 7.88 -3.05 20.67
N SER A 222 8.95 -2.99 19.89
CA SER A 222 9.08 -2.07 18.76
C SER A 222 8.26 -2.54 17.55
N VAL A 223 8.19 -1.71 16.51
CA VAL A 223 7.55 -2.10 15.25
C VAL A 223 8.56 -2.83 14.38
N ALA A 224 8.25 -4.09 14.07
CA ALA A 224 8.97 -4.87 13.05
C ALA A 224 8.23 -4.78 11.71
N VAL A 225 8.98 -4.68 10.62
CA VAL A 225 8.45 -4.67 9.26
C VAL A 225 9.18 -5.70 8.41
N TRP A 226 8.43 -6.58 7.78
CA TRP A 226 8.95 -7.57 6.85
C TRP A 226 8.61 -7.16 5.42
N VAL A 227 9.60 -7.20 4.53
CA VAL A 227 9.47 -6.70 3.16
C VAL A 227 9.98 -7.75 2.19
N CYS A 228 9.16 -8.12 1.22
CA CYS A 228 9.54 -9.04 0.16
C CYS A 228 10.40 -8.31 -0.88
N ASP A 229 11.68 -8.68 -0.94
CA ASP A 229 12.59 -8.27 -2.00
C ASP A 229 12.45 -9.23 -3.18
N TYR A 230 11.78 -8.73 -4.22
CA TYR A 230 11.40 -9.54 -5.37
C TYR A 230 12.59 -9.85 -6.29
N ASP A 231 13.54 -8.93 -6.41
CA ASP A 231 14.69 -9.16 -7.29
C ASP A 231 15.77 -10.00 -6.63
N ALA A 232 15.87 -9.96 -5.31
CA ALA A 232 16.89 -10.67 -4.56
C ALA A 232 16.44 -12.02 -4.01
N ASP A 233 15.19 -12.45 -4.24
CA ASP A 233 14.60 -13.67 -3.68
C ASP A 233 14.74 -13.75 -2.13
N MET A 234 14.57 -12.62 -1.45
CA MET A 234 14.83 -12.47 -0.01
C MET A 234 13.69 -11.76 0.73
N LEU A 235 13.65 -11.98 2.05
CA LEU A 235 12.84 -11.22 2.98
C LEU A 235 13.77 -10.31 3.79
N HIS A 236 13.49 -9.01 3.83
CA HIS A 236 14.13 -8.08 4.77
C HIS A 236 13.28 -7.95 6.02
N GLU A 237 13.89 -7.93 7.19
CA GLU A 237 13.29 -7.50 8.45
C GLU A 237 13.87 -6.13 8.81
N LEU A 238 13.01 -5.18 9.14
CA LEU A 238 13.37 -3.81 9.51
C LEU A 238 12.81 -3.52 10.90
N ALA A 239 13.65 -3.10 11.83
CA ALA A 239 13.22 -2.62 13.13
C ALA A 239 13.27 -1.08 13.15
N LEU A 240 12.15 -0.46 13.51
CA LEU A 240 12.08 1.00 13.68
C LEU A 240 12.01 1.34 15.16
N GLU A 241 13.11 1.87 15.70
CA GLU A 241 13.15 2.34 17.09
C GLU A 241 12.35 3.65 17.22
N THR A 242 11.08 3.54 17.61
CA THR A 242 10.27 4.69 17.99
C THR A 242 10.60 5.13 19.42
N THR A 243 11.82 5.63 19.65
CA THR A 243 12.08 6.37 20.87
C THR A 243 11.20 7.63 20.84
N GLY A 244 10.32 7.79 21.84
CA GLY A 244 9.26 8.80 21.92
C GLY A 244 9.73 10.25 22.06
N ARG A 245 10.79 10.66 21.36
CA ARG A 245 11.23 12.03 21.24
C ARG A 245 10.78 12.53 19.87
N GLN A 246 9.84 13.46 19.89
CA GLN A 246 9.49 14.30 18.75
C GLN A 246 10.79 14.72 18.06
N ALA A 247 11.04 14.17 16.87
CA ALA A 247 12.28 14.40 16.16
C ALA A 247 12.32 15.87 15.76
N ASP A 248 13.12 16.66 16.48
CA ASP A 248 13.72 17.85 15.91
C ASP A 248 14.51 17.38 14.68
N PHE A 249 14.06 17.76 13.49
CA PHE A 249 14.78 17.55 12.24
C PHE A 249 16.05 18.40 12.27
N ASP A 250 17.08 17.88 12.94
CA ASP A 250 18.44 18.38 12.82
C ASP A 250 19.03 17.74 11.55
N GLU A 251 19.30 18.57 10.54
CA GLU A 251 19.91 18.18 9.27
C GLU A 251 21.23 17.44 9.53
N GLY A 252 21.19 16.10 9.54
CA GLY A 252 22.42 15.29 9.66
C GLY A 252 22.34 14.03 10.52
N LYS A 253 21.19 13.63 11.06
CA LYS A 253 21.04 12.30 11.70
C LYS A 253 19.85 11.56 11.13
N GLU A 254 20.14 10.70 10.15
CA GLU A 254 19.22 9.68 9.66
C GLU A 254 18.78 8.81 10.85
N GLY A 255 17.46 8.73 11.09
CA GLY A 255 16.90 7.70 11.96
C GLY A 255 17.26 6.35 11.35
N ALA A 256 18.27 5.69 11.93
CA ALA A 256 18.79 4.45 11.39
C ALA A 256 17.73 3.36 11.52
N CYS A 257 17.22 2.89 10.40
CA CYS A 257 16.59 1.58 10.32
C CYS A 257 17.70 0.55 10.59
N VAL A 258 17.60 -0.19 11.70
CA VAL A 258 18.60 -1.23 12.01
C VAL A 258 18.08 -2.55 11.45
N VAL A 259 18.94 -3.21 10.66
CA VAL A 259 18.78 -4.56 10.10
C VAL A 259 19.24 -5.59 11.11
#